data_AF-A0A9W8JXN6-F1
#
_entry.id   AF-A0A9W8JXN6-F1
#
_cell.length_a   1.000
_cell.length_b   1.000
_cell.length_c   1.000
_cell.angle_alpha   90.00
_cell.angle_beta   90.00
_cell.angle_gamma   90.00
#
_symmetry.space_group_name_H-M   'P 1'
#
loop_
_entity.id
_entity.type
_entity.pdbx_description
1 polymer ?
#
loop_
_entity_poly.entity_id
_entity_poly.type
_entity_poly.pdbx_seq_one_letter_code
_entity_poly.pdbx_strand_id
1 'polypeptide(L)'
;MTEAVEKIKLLRSSPDLSAATYQIHDESHTIGNSLRWMLMKNPKVEFCGYSAPVGTAFGHIREHVYQRPYASLMLSRFISLHPTSSAPPANTVPHPSENVINVRIQMYDNLSSLDALITALSDLDKLCETVEDAYIKDLRENKYEKWEERR
;
A
#
# COMPACT_ATOMS: atom_id res chain seq x y z
N MET A 1 -18.10 25.15 5.32
CA MET A 1 -18.60 23.81 5.68
C MET A 1 -17.52 22.83 5.22
N THR A 2 -16.74 22.27 6.15
CA THR A 2 -15.73 21.26 5.82
C THR A 2 -16.45 19.94 5.60
N GLU A 3 -16.58 19.51 4.33
CA GLU A 3 -17.04 18.16 4.01
C GLU A 3 -16.04 17.16 4.61
N ALA A 4 -16.56 16.19 5.37
CA ALA A 4 -15.73 15.12 5.92
C ALA A 4 -15.31 14.20 4.77
N VAL A 5 -14.06 14.31 4.34
CA VAL A 5 -13.50 13.41 3.32
C VAL A 5 -13.34 12.03 3.95
N GLU A 6 -13.97 11.02 3.36
CA GLU A 6 -13.77 9.63 3.77
C GLU A 6 -12.28 9.26 3.61
N LYS A 7 -11.66 8.75 4.68
CA LYS A 7 -10.22 8.42 4.68
C LYS A 7 -9.88 7.34 3.64
N ILE A 8 -10.79 6.40 3.39
CA ILE A 8 -10.61 5.29 2.44
C ILE A 8 -11.82 5.23 1.52
N LYS A 9 -11.56 5.20 0.20
CA LYS A 9 -12.56 5.10 -0.84
C LYS A 9 -12.30 3.89 -1.75
N LEU A 10 -13.33 3.10 -2.03
CA LEU A 10 -13.24 2.01 -3.00
C LEU A 10 -13.39 2.57 -4.43
N LEU A 11 -12.35 2.43 -5.26
CA LEU A 11 -12.38 2.93 -6.65
C LEU A 11 -12.93 1.91 -7.65
N ARG A 12 -12.42 0.68 -7.58
CA ARG A 12 -12.80 -0.42 -8.48
C ARG A 12 -12.68 -1.74 -7.75
N SER A 13 -13.64 -2.62 -7.94
CA SER A 13 -13.61 -4.00 -7.43
C SER A 13 -14.06 -4.98 -8.50
N SER A 14 -13.60 -6.22 -8.38
CA SER A 14 -14.20 -7.35 -9.09
C SER A 14 -15.56 -7.71 -8.45
N PRO A 15 -16.45 -8.41 -9.17
CA PRO A 15 -17.78 -8.80 -8.66
C PRO A 15 -17.73 -9.68 -7.41
N ASP A 16 -16.66 -10.46 -7.26
CA ASP A 16 -16.35 -11.37 -6.16
C ASP A 16 -15.49 -10.72 -5.07
N LEU A 17 -15.14 -9.43 -5.20
CA LEU A 17 -14.26 -8.68 -4.29
C LEU A 17 -12.84 -9.26 -4.08
N SER A 18 -12.44 -10.22 -4.91
CA SER A 18 -11.10 -10.81 -4.90
C SER A 18 -10.01 -9.85 -5.36
N ALA A 19 -10.38 -8.84 -6.16
CA ALA A 19 -9.46 -7.83 -6.64
C ALA A 19 -10.06 -6.42 -6.55
N ALA A 20 -9.48 -5.55 -5.72
CA ALA A 20 -9.97 -4.21 -5.47
C ALA A 20 -8.87 -3.15 -5.45
N THR A 21 -9.23 -1.91 -5.78
CA THR A 21 -8.38 -0.73 -5.61
C THR A 21 -8.99 0.21 -4.58
N TYR A 22 -8.23 0.45 -3.52
CA TYR A 22 -8.57 1.35 -2.44
C TYR A 22 -7.76 2.64 -2.59
N GLN A 23 -8.43 3.78 -2.53
CA GLN A 23 -7.81 5.09 -2.47
C GLN A 23 -7.79 5.54 -1.01
N ILE A 24 -6.60 5.91 -0.52
CA ILE A 24 -6.40 6.37 0.86
C ILE A 24 -5.99 7.84 0.80
N HIS A 25 -6.79 8.68 1.43
CA HIS A 25 -6.60 10.12 1.47
C HIS A 25 -5.63 10.55 2.56
N ASP A 26 -4.98 11.68 2.35
CA ASP A 26 -3.98 12.29 3.22
C ASP A 26 -2.87 11.33 3.65
N GLU A 27 -2.40 10.53 2.70
CA GLU A 27 -1.37 9.52 2.91
C GLU A 27 -0.34 9.53 1.78
N SER A 28 0.87 9.07 2.11
CA SER A 28 2.02 9.12 1.21
C SER A 28 2.77 7.79 1.09
N HIS A 29 3.94 7.81 0.46
CA HIS A 29 4.81 6.64 0.30
C HIS A 29 5.15 5.93 1.61
N THR A 30 5.11 6.63 2.75
CA THR A 30 5.39 6.03 4.07
C THR A 30 4.41 4.90 4.36
N ILE A 31 3.10 5.18 4.41
CA ILE A 31 2.09 4.14 4.66
C ILE A 31 1.95 3.21 3.46
N GLY A 32 2.10 3.72 2.24
CA GLY A 32 2.02 2.91 1.02
C GLY A 32 3.06 1.78 0.99
N ASN A 33 4.31 2.07 1.34
CA ASN A 33 5.37 1.06 1.43
C ASN A 33 5.15 0.08 2.59
N SER A 34 4.81 0.59 3.79
CA SER A 34 4.59 -0.24 4.97
C SER A 34 3.42 -1.21 4.77
N LEU A 35 2.29 -0.71 4.29
CA LEU A 35 1.09 -1.50 4.03
C LEU A 35 1.31 -2.52 2.91
N ARG A 36 2.03 -2.14 1.85
CA ARG A 36 2.43 -3.06 0.78
C ARG A 36 3.27 -4.21 1.35
N TRP A 37 4.21 -3.93 2.25
CA TRP A 37 5.03 -4.97 2.86
C TRP A 37 4.19 -5.93 3.70
N MET A 38 3.28 -5.40 4.53
CA MET A 38 2.33 -6.19 5.33
C MET A 38 1.48 -7.12 4.46
N LEU A 39 0.84 -6.56 3.41
CA LEU A 39 -0.01 -7.33 2.50
C LEU A 39 0.76 -8.46 1.80
N MET A 40 2.00 -8.20 1.37
CA MET A 40 2.84 -9.21 0.71
C MET A 40 3.33 -10.33 1.65
N LYS A 41 3.20 -10.18 2.98
CA LYS A 41 3.44 -11.28 3.93
C LYS A 41 2.31 -12.29 3.95
N ASN A 42 1.09 -11.88 3.63
CA ASN A 42 -0.04 -12.80 3.55
C ASN A 42 0.13 -13.71 2.32
N PRO A 43 0.28 -15.05 2.48
CA PRO A 43 0.45 -15.97 1.35
C PRO A 43 -0.79 -16.07 0.46
N LYS A 44 -1.96 -15.61 0.94
CA LYS A 44 -3.23 -15.58 0.21
C LYS A 44 -3.34 -14.36 -0.72
N VAL A 45 -2.46 -13.37 -0.55
CA VAL A 45 -2.36 -12.21 -1.45
C VAL A 45 -1.51 -12.62 -2.65
N GLU A 46 -2.11 -12.61 -3.83
CA GLU A 46 -1.44 -12.89 -5.09
C GLU A 46 -0.60 -11.69 -5.54
N PHE A 47 -1.18 -10.50 -5.44
CA PHE A 47 -0.56 -9.26 -5.89
C PHE A 47 -0.97 -8.09 -5.01
N CYS A 48 0.02 -7.25 -4.67
CA CYS A 48 -0.20 -5.94 -4.08
C CYS A 48 0.73 -4.90 -4.69
N GLY A 49 0.15 -3.80 -5.17
CA GLY A 49 0.87 -2.64 -5.68
C GLY A 49 0.22 -1.36 -5.19
N TYR A 50 1.00 -0.29 -5.05
CA TYR A 50 0.46 1.04 -4.79
C TYR A 50 1.03 2.07 -5.77
N SER A 51 0.27 3.13 -6.03
CA SER A 51 0.75 4.33 -6.70
C SER A 51 0.50 5.53 -5.80
N ALA A 52 1.44 6.48 -5.84
CA ALA A 52 1.33 7.77 -5.18
C ALA A 52 1.62 8.87 -6.22
N PRO A 53 1.01 10.06 -6.07
CA PRO A 53 1.21 11.19 -6.93
C PRO A 53 2.62 11.70 -6.71
N VAL A 54 3.47 11.53 -7.72
CA VAL A 54 4.81 12.07 -7.67
C VAL A 54 4.72 13.54 -8.06
N GLY A 55 5.08 14.43 -7.13
CA GLY A 55 5.13 15.90 -7.27
C GLY A 55 5.99 16.44 -8.42
N THR A 56 6.56 15.58 -9.27
CA THR A 56 7.40 15.95 -10.40
C THR A 56 6.83 15.38 -11.68
N ALA A 57 6.54 16.29 -12.63
CA ALA A 57 6.40 15.95 -14.03
C ALA A 57 7.56 15.03 -14.45
N PHE A 58 7.26 14.01 -15.27
CA PHE A 58 8.10 12.88 -15.69
C PHE A 58 7.91 11.56 -14.92
N GLY A 59 6.83 10.85 -15.28
CA GLY A 59 7.00 9.60 -16.05
C GLY A 59 7.70 8.40 -15.41
N HIS A 60 7.87 8.35 -14.09
CA HIS A 60 8.36 7.16 -13.40
C HIS A 60 7.38 6.72 -12.33
N ILE A 61 6.41 5.89 -12.73
CA ILE A 61 5.74 4.98 -11.80
C ILE A 61 6.86 4.05 -11.29
N ARG A 62 7.36 4.29 -10.07
CA ARG A 62 8.22 3.31 -9.40
C ARG A 62 7.35 2.14 -8.96
N GLU A 63 7.05 1.27 -9.92
CA GLU A 63 6.50 -0.05 -9.69
C GLU A 63 7.55 -0.89 -8.95
N HIS A 64 7.64 -0.75 -7.63
CA HIS A 64 8.32 -1.76 -6.82
C HIS A 64 7.42 -3.00 -6.75
N VAL A 65 7.26 -3.70 -7.87
CA VAL A 65 6.61 -5.01 -7.92
C VAL A 65 7.62 -6.03 -7.39
N TYR A 66 7.51 -6.36 -6.11
CA TYR A 66 8.14 -7.56 -5.55
C TYR A 66 7.39 -8.79 -6.09
N GLN A 67 7.79 -9.24 -7.28
CA GLN A 67 7.35 -10.50 -7.88
C GLN A 67 8.02 -11.65 -7.10
N ARG A 68 7.22 -12.56 -6.54
CA ARG A 68 7.74 -13.88 -6.17
C ARG A 68 8.20 -14.61 -7.45
N PRO A 69 9.24 -15.46 -7.40
CA PRO A 69 9.91 -16.04 -8.58
C PRO A 69 9.07 -17.01 -9.46
N TYR A 70 7.75 -17.08 -9.29
CA TYR A 70 6.86 -17.91 -10.12
C TYR A 70 5.78 -17.12 -10.89
N ALA A 71 5.82 -15.79 -10.88
CA ALA A 71 4.78 -14.95 -11.50
C ALA A 71 5.21 -14.29 -12.84
N SER A 72 5.86 -15.05 -13.73
CA SER A 72 6.34 -14.57 -15.05
C SER A 72 5.23 -14.08 -15.99
N LEU A 73 3.96 -14.38 -15.71
CA LEU A 73 2.82 -14.01 -16.58
C LEU A 73 2.03 -12.77 -16.11
N MET A 74 2.33 -12.21 -14.92
CA MET A 74 1.48 -11.20 -14.26
C MET A 74 1.81 -9.73 -14.59
N LEU A 75 2.93 -9.43 -15.26
CA LEU A 75 3.18 -8.06 -15.74
C LEU A 75 2.16 -7.65 -16.82
N SER A 76 1.61 -8.64 -17.52
CA SER A 76 0.54 -8.42 -18.50
C SER A 76 -0.81 -8.06 -17.87
N ARG A 77 -1.07 -8.35 -16.58
CA ARG A 77 -2.37 -8.05 -15.93
C ARG A 77 -2.44 -6.72 -15.20
N PHE A 78 -1.30 -6.04 -15.01
CA PHE A 78 -1.30 -4.63 -14.58
C PHE A 78 -1.57 -3.69 -15.77
N ILE A 79 -1.24 -4.15 -16.99
CA ILE A 79 -1.39 -3.40 -18.26
C ILE A 79 -2.54 -3.91 -19.15
N SER A 80 -3.00 -5.16 -19.02
CA SER A 80 -4.15 -5.69 -19.77
C SER A 80 -5.47 -5.22 -19.16
N LEU A 81 -5.68 -3.91 -19.28
CA LEU A 81 -6.86 -3.41 -19.96
C LEU A 81 -7.01 -4.24 -21.25
N HIS A 82 -8.12 -4.95 -21.40
CA HIS A 82 -8.61 -5.13 -22.76
C HIS A 82 -8.59 -3.76 -23.43
N PRO A 83 -8.10 -3.62 -24.68
CA PRO A 83 -8.14 -2.36 -25.39
C PRO A 83 -9.61 -2.06 -25.72
N THR A 84 -10.32 -1.51 -24.76
CA THR A 84 -11.42 -0.60 -25.07
C THR A 84 -10.74 0.69 -25.52
N SER A 85 -11.19 1.26 -26.64
CA SER A 85 -10.53 2.37 -27.35
C SER A 85 -10.53 3.70 -26.60
N SER A 86 -10.62 3.68 -25.27
CA SER A 86 -10.50 4.84 -24.41
C SER A 86 -9.32 4.58 -23.48
N ALA A 87 -8.30 5.42 -23.59
CA ALA A 87 -7.23 5.52 -22.60
C ALA A 87 -7.78 5.39 -21.17
N PRO A 88 -7.02 4.80 -20.22
CA PRO A 88 -7.47 4.73 -18.83
C PRO A 88 -7.88 6.14 -18.39
N PRO A 89 -9.07 6.31 -17.80
CA PRO A 89 -9.53 7.62 -17.40
C PRO A 89 -8.46 8.24 -16.49
N ALA A 90 -8.14 9.51 -16.74
CA ALA A 90 -7.06 10.26 -16.08
C ALA A 90 -7.19 10.36 -14.55
N ASN A 91 -8.25 9.79 -13.96
CA ASN A 91 -8.57 9.75 -12.54
C ASN A 91 -7.88 8.61 -11.76
N THR A 92 -7.17 7.69 -12.42
CA THR A 92 -6.45 6.60 -11.71
C THR A 92 -5.03 7.00 -11.32
N VAL A 93 -4.48 8.03 -11.96
CA VAL A 93 -3.18 8.62 -11.61
C VAL A 93 -3.46 9.85 -10.76
N PRO A 94 -3.15 9.81 -9.46
CA PRO A 94 -3.41 10.94 -8.57
C PRO A 94 -2.60 12.16 -9.03
N HIS A 95 -3.18 13.36 -8.93
CA HIS A 95 -2.51 14.59 -9.31
C HIS A 95 -1.40 14.92 -8.27
N PRO A 96 -0.22 15.41 -8.69
CA PRO A 96 0.91 15.77 -7.81
C PRO A 96 0.57 16.65 -6.59
N SER A 97 -0.56 17.35 -6.61
CA SER A 97 -1.02 18.25 -5.53
C SER A 97 -2.00 17.61 -4.56
N GLU A 98 -2.48 16.40 -4.83
CA GLU A 98 -3.42 15.68 -3.96
C GLU A 98 -2.64 14.65 -3.15
N ASN A 99 -2.75 14.67 -1.83
CA ASN A 99 -2.04 13.72 -0.97
C ASN A 99 -2.83 12.40 -0.87
N VAL A 100 -2.86 11.60 -1.93
CA VAL A 100 -3.66 10.37 -2.02
C VAL A 100 -2.79 9.21 -2.47
N ILE A 101 -3.03 8.00 -1.99
CA ILE A 101 -2.41 6.79 -2.55
C ILE A 101 -3.47 5.82 -3.03
N ASN A 102 -3.19 5.10 -4.13
CA ASN A 102 -4.06 4.05 -4.65
C ASN A 102 -3.39 2.70 -4.42
N VAL A 103 -4.02 1.79 -3.68
CA VAL A 103 -3.53 0.44 -3.38
C VAL A 103 -4.39 -0.58 -4.12
N ARG A 104 -3.78 -1.39 -4.99
CA ARG A 104 -4.42 -2.53 -5.68
C ARG A 104 -4.05 -3.82 -4.96
N ILE A 105 -5.06 -4.58 -4.58
CA ILE A 105 -4.91 -5.91 -3.97
C ILE A 105 -5.60 -6.93 -4.87
N GLN A 106 -4.95 -8.07 -5.09
CA GLN A 106 -5.51 -9.25 -5.73
C GLN A 106 -5.25 -10.46 -4.84
N MET A 107 -6.29 -11.24 -4.58
CA MET A 107 -6.29 -12.41 -3.70
C MET A 107 -6.38 -13.69 -4.53
N TYR A 108 -5.81 -14.77 -4.00
CA TYR A 108 -6.09 -16.12 -4.49
C TYR A 108 -7.49 -16.61 -4.05
N ASP A 109 -8.00 -17.62 -4.75
CA ASP A 109 -9.19 -18.41 -4.39
C ASP A 109 -10.46 -17.59 -4.06
N ASN A 110 -10.63 -16.46 -4.75
CA ASN A 110 -11.75 -15.52 -4.57
C ASN A 110 -11.93 -15.03 -3.11
N LEU A 111 -10.85 -14.99 -2.33
CA LEU A 111 -10.87 -14.47 -0.98
C LEU A 111 -11.04 -12.95 -0.97
N SER A 112 -11.64 -12.42 0.09
CA SER A 112 -11.92 -10.99 0.22
C SER A 112 -10.63 -10.15 0.27
N SER A 113 -10.48 -9.23 -0.69
CA SER A 113 -9.39 -8.24 -0.67
C SER A 113 -9.54 -7.22 0.46
N LEU A 114 -10.78 -6.98 0.93
CA LEU A 114 -11.06 -6.08 2.05
C LEU A 114 -10.56 -6.67 3.36
N ASP A 115 -10.78 -7.96 3.58
CA ASP A 115 -10.35 -8.66 4.80
C ASP A 115 -8.82 -8.65 4.89
N ALA A 116 -8.14 -8.83 3.76
CA ALA A 116 -6.69 -8.74 3.69
C ALA A 116 -6.19 -7.32 4.03
N LEU A 117 -6.87 -6.27 3.54
CA LEU A 117 -6.54 -4.89 3.87
C LEU A 117 -6.71 -4.60 5.38
N ILE A 118 -7.85 -4.99 5.96
CA ILE A 118 -8.13 -4.79 7.39
C ILE A 118 -7.11 -5.54 8.25
N THR A 119 -6.82 -6.80 7.89
CA THR A 119 -5.82 -7.61 8.60
C THR A 119 -4.44 -6.95 8.52
N ALA A 120 -4.01 -6.50 7.35
CA ALA A 120 -2.72 -5.86 7.17
C ALA A 120 -2.59 -4.54 7.95
N LEU A 121 -3.65 -3.75 8.07
CA LEU A 121 -3.67 -2.55 8.90
C LEU A 121 -3.58 -2.90 10.40
N SER A 122 -4.31 -3.92 10.86
CA SER A 122 -4.23 -4.38 12.25
C SER A 122 -2.85 -4.95 12.60
N ASP A 123 -2.22 -5.67 11.68
CA ASP A 123 -0.88 -6.22 11.87
C ASP A 123 0.20 -5.12 11.89
N LEU A 124 0.02 -4.06 11.10
CA LEU A 124 0.89 -2.89 11.14
C LEU A 124 0.80 -2.15 12.48
N ASP A 125 -0.41 -2.00 13.01
CA ASP A 125 -0.66 -1.37 14.31
C ASP A 125 0.03 -2.15 15.44
N LYS A 126 -0.18 -3.47 15.49
CA LYS A 126 0.49 -4.37 16.46
C LYS A 126 2.02 -4.34 16.34
N LEU A 127 2.54 -4.19 15.12
CA LEU A 127 3.98 -4.07 14.90
C LEU A 127 4.50 -2.79 15.56
N CYS A 128 3.79 -1.67 15.40
CA CYS A 128 4.13 -0.40 16.05
C CYS A 128 4.09 -0.52 17.58
N GLU A 129 3.02 -1.10 18.14
CA GLU A 129 2.89 -1.34 19.59
C GLU A 129 4.06 -2.20 20.11
N THR A 130 4.39 -3.29 19.42
CA THR A 130 5.47 -4.20 19.84
C THR A 130 6.83 -3.50 19.86
N VAL A 131 7.10 -2.65 18.87
CA VAL A 131 8.35 -1.87 18.79
C VAL A 131 8.39 -0.80 19.87
N GLU A 132 7.28 -0.11 20.13
CA GLU A 132 7.17 0.88 21.19
C GLU A 132 7.40 0.27 22.58
N ASP A 133 6.78 -0.87 22.87
CA ASP A 133 6.96 -1.59 24.14
C ASP A 133 8.42 -2.00 24.34
N ALA A 134 9.06 -2.56 23.30
CA ALA A 134 10.47 -2.93 23.35
C ALA A 134 11.37 -1.71 23.57
N TYR A 135 11.09 -0.61 22.88
CA TYR A 135 11.81 0.65 23.03
C TYR A 135 11.69 1.22 24.45
N ILE A 136 10.46 1.32 24.99
CA ILE A 136 10.21 1.84 26.34
C ILE A 136 10.90 0.96 27.39
N LYS A 137 10.87 -0.36 27.20
CA LYS A 137 11.56 -1.30 28.09
C LYS A 137 13.07 -1.05 28.11
N ASP A 138 13.71 -1.04 26.95
CA ASP A 138 15.16 -0.83 26.85
C ASP A 138 15.57 0.57 27.35
N LEU A 139 14.72 1.59 27.13
CA LEU A 139 14.92 2.95 27.65
C LEU A 139 14.91 2.99 29.18
N ARG A 140 13.94 2.31 29.82
CA ARG A 140 13.85 2.22 31.29
C ARG A 140 15.01 1.43 31.89
N GLU A 141 15.43 0.37 31.23
CA GLU A 141 16.53 -0.49 31.66
C GLU A 141 17.92 0.12 31.35
N ASN A 142 18.00 1.28 30.69
CA ASN A 142 19.24 1.88 30.18
C ASN A 142 20.05 0.93 29.28
N LYS A 143 19.37 0.06 28.54
CA LYS A 143 19.96 -0.98 27.69
C LYS A 143 20.14 -0.48 26.26
N TYR A 144 20.85 0.62 26.10
CA TYR A 144 21.18 1.19 24.79
C TYR A 144 22.60 1.73 24.78
N GLU A 145 23.20 1.78 23.59
CA GLU A 145 24.54 2.33 23.40
C GLU A 145 24.52 3.84 23.65
N LYS A 146 25.40 4.30 24.53
CA LYS A 146 25.63 5.73 24.78
C LYS A 146 26.91 6.13 24.07
N TRP A 147 26.80 7.10 23.17
CA TRP A 147 27.95 7.64 22.48
C TRP A 147 28.31 9.00 23.08
N GLU A 148 29.51 9.11 23.63
CA GLU A 148 30.07 10.38 24.13
C GLU A 148 30.85 11.06 23.00
N GLU A 149 30.39 12.23 22.57
CA GLU A 149 31.06 13.00 21.54
C GLU A 149 32.39 13.56 22.09
N ARG A 150 33.52 13.14 21.49
CA ARG A 150 34.83 13.69 21.84
C ARG A 150 34.94 15.12 21.27
N ARG A 151 34.92 16.11 22.17
CA ARG A 151 35.26 17.50 21.87
C ARG A 151 36.76 17.71 21.70
#